data_AF-A0A160P956-F1
#
_entry.id   AF-A0A160P956-F1
#
_cell.length_a   1.000
_cell.length_b   1.000
_cell.length_c   1.000
_cell.angle_alpha   90.00
_cell.angle_beta   90.00
_cell.angle_gamma   90.00
#
_symmetry.space_group_name_H-M   'P 1'
#
loop_
_entity.id
_entity.type
_entity.pdbx_description
1 polymer ?
#
loop_
_entity_poly.entity_id
_entity_poly.type
_entity_poly.pdbx_seq_one_letter_code
_entity_poly.pdbx_strand_id
1 'polypeptide(L)'
;MQGLLRSGSRWGEYRNWDGKKTLAALGDPTARVEFDHEARHRTDIAWTIAQYDGHVGERLWAATLTPHTPVALIDAALQELTAPPFGGPANPTENLRRAGWHTENHLDHSTWTSPDRTITLARSPDTTDRWTLYGGDSPDQAVWAIRLSASVSDKVLARLAGTTVGLLPPTPAPAPRPTPLPPLPATTPRPRTR
;
A
#
# COMPACT_ATOMS: atom_id res chain seq x y z
N MET A 1 -3.52 0.67 -13.13
CA MET A 1 -3.40 2.04 -12.58
C MET A 1 -4.52 2.97 -13.06
N GLN A 2 -4.72 3.23 -14.35
CA GLN A 2 -5.83 4.10 -14.82
C GLN A 2 -7.25 3.59 -14.49
N GLY A 3 -7.45 2.29 -14.36
CA GLY A 3 -8.75 1.71 -14.01
C GLY A 3 -9.24 2.07 -12.61
N LEU A 4 -8.32 2.41 -11.70
CA LEU A 4 -8.60 2.56 -10.27
C LEU A 4 -9.25 3.90 -9.92
N LEU A 5 -8.79 4.95 -10.61
CA LEU A 5 -9.43 6.28 -10.58
C LEU A 5 -10.74 6.28 -11.38
N ARG A 6 -10.87 5.42 -12.41
CA ARG A 6 -12.07 5.30 -13.25
C ARG A 6 -13.20 4.49 -12.64
N SER A 7 -12.91 3.52 -11.77
CA SER A 7 -13.91 2.63 -11.17
C SER A 7 -14.78 3.28 -10.08
N GLY A 8 -14.44 4.50 -9.65
CA GLY A 8 -15.27 5.27 -8.72
C GLY A 8 -15.92 6.45 -9.43
N SER A 9 -17.22 6.37 -9.70
CA SER A 9 -18.09 7.37 -10.37
C SER A 9 -18.19 8.74 -9.67
N ARG A 10 -17.26 9.06 -8.76
CA ARG A 10 -17.21 10.20 -7.85
C ARG A 10 -15.95 11.06 -8.01
N TRP A 11 -14.98 10.60 -8.80
CA TRP A 11 -13.73 11.33 -9.06
C TRP A 11 -13.84 12.11 -10.38
N GLY A 12 -13.69 13.43 -10.32
CA GLY A 12 -13.44 14.25 -11.50
C GLY A 12 -11.98 14.12 -11.91
N GLU A 13 -11.71 13.53 -13.07
CA GLU A 13 -10.36 13.44 -13.64
C GLU A 13 -10.00 14.76 -14.33
N TYR A 14 -8.95 15.42 -13.88
CA TYR A 14 -8.33 16.55 -14.55
C TYR A 14 -6.91 16.14 -14.97
N ARG A 15 -6.68 16.02 -16.28
CA ARG A 15 -5.33 15.84 -16.82
C ARG A 15 -4.65 17.20 -16.97
N ASN A 16 -3.41 17.30 -16.49
CA ASN A 16 -2.58 18.46 -16.79
C ASN A 16 -2.11 18.42 -18.25
N TRP A 17 -1.85 19.63 -18.79
CA TRP A 17 -1.59 19.92 -20.20
C TRP A 17 -0.37 19.19 -20.81
N ASP A 18 0.56 18.69 -19.99
CA ASP A 18 1.76 17.99 -20.45
C ASP A 18 1.66 16.45 -20.39
N GLY A 19 0.54 15.90 -19.89
CA GLY A 19 0.33 14.46 -19.74
C GLY A 19 1.22 13.77 -18.69
N LYS A 20 2.08 14.50 -17.98
CA LYS A 20 3.02 13.93 -17.00
C LYS A 20 2.39 13.67 -15.64
N LYS A 21 1.31 14.39 -15.32
CA LYS A 21 0.60 14.28 -14.05
C LYS A 21 -0.89 14.15 -14.25
N THR A 22 -1.51 13.25 -13.49
CA THR A 22 -2.97 13.15 -13.38
C THR A 22 -3.40 13.67 -12.02
N LEU A 23 -4.33 14.64 -12.02
CA LEU A 23 -4.99 15.11 -10.81
C LEU A 23 -6.43 14.57 -10.80
N ALA A 24 -6.84 13.97 -9.70
CA ALA A 24 -8.22 13.59 -9.46
C ALA A 24 -8.71 14.28 -8.18
N ALA A 25 -9.91 14.85 -8.26
CA ALA A 25 -10.61 15.40 -7.10
C ALA A 25 -11.91 14.64 -6.88
N LEU A 26 -12.26 14.37 -5.62
CA LEU A 26 -13.59 13.88 -5.28
C LEU A 26 -14.59 15.02 -5.51
N GLY A 27 -15.86 14.73 -5.84
CA GLY A 27 -16.89 15.70 -6.24
C GLY A 27 -17.01 17.02 -5.43
N ASP A 28 -16.48 17.06 -4.21
CA ASP A 28 -16.11 18.27 -3.45
C ASP A 28 -14.57 18.33 -3.32
N PRO A 29 -13.84 19.38 -3.80
CA PRO A 29 -12.37 19.38 -3.96
C PRO A 29 -11.56 19.49 -2.66
N THR A 30 -12.19 19.16 -1.54
CA THR A 30 -11.55 18.95 -0.23
C THR A 30 -10.67 17.71 -0.22
N ALA A 31 -10.86 16.75 -1.14
CA ALA A 31 -9.99 15.59 -1.32
C ALA A 31 -9.32 15.61 -2.70
N ARG A 32 -7.99 15.49 -2.73
CA ARG A 32 -7.17 15.54 -3.96
C ARG A 32 -6.18 14.39 -4.02
N VAL A 33 -5.99 13.88 -5.22
CA VAL A 33 -5.03 12.83 -5.54
C VAL A 33 -4.24 13.28 -6.77
N GLU A 34 -2.94 13.34 -6.64
CA GLU A 34 -2.00 13.58 -7.73
C GLU A 34 -1.20 12.31 -7.99
N PHE A 35 -1.10 11.92 -9.25
CA PHE A 35 -0.26 10.83 -9.72
C PHE A 35 0.77 11.36 -10.72
N ASP A 36 2.04 11.17 -10.43
CA ASP A 36 3.16 11.50 -11.30
C ASP A 36 3.52 10.27 -12.16
N HIS A 37 3.28 10.38 -13.47
CA HIS A 37 3.57 9.31 -14.41
C HIS A 37 5.05 9.13 -14.66
N GLU A 38 5.91 10.09 -14.31
CA GLU A 38 7.36 10.05 -14.54
C GLU A 38 8.14 9.57 -13.32
N ALA A 39 7.48 9.40 -12.17
CA ALA A 39 8.10 8.80 -10.99
C ALA A 39 8.51 7.35 -11.30
N ARG A 40 9.82 7.06 -11.22
CA ARG A 40 10.41 5.77 -11.61
C ARG A 40 11.42 5.27 -10.58
N HIS A 41 12.11 6.16 -9.89
CA HIS A 41 13.02 5.78 -8.82
C HIS A 41 12.24 5.44 -7.55
N ARG A 42 12.71 4.44 -6.80
CA ARG A 42 12.10 3.97 -5.55
C ARG A 42 11.90 5.07 -4.49
N THR A 43 12.64 6.18 -4.59
CA THR A 43 12.56 7.33 -3.68
C THR A 43 11.72 8.48 -4.23
N ASP A 44 11.31 8.42 -5.49
CA ASP A 44 10.43 9.43 -6.09
C ASP A 44 9.06 9.38 -5.39
N ILE A 45 8.30 10.47 -5.48
CA ILE A 45 6.90 10.51 -5.06
C ILE A 45 6.05 10.23 -6.29
N ALA A 46 5.44 9.05 -6.34
CA ALA A 46 4.52 8.68 -7.41
C ALA A 46 3.10 9.18 -7.13
N TRP A 47 2.66 9.14 -5.88
CA TRP A 47 1.32 9.59 -5.49
C TRP A 47 1.38 10.60 -4.37
N THR A 48 0.55 11.63 -4.47
CA THR A 48 0.22 12.52 -3.36
C THR A 48 -1.28 12.48 -3.14
N ILE A 49 -1.70 12.13 -1.93
CA ILE A 49 -3.10 12.02 -1.52
C ILE A 49 -3.28 13.03 -0.38
N ALA A 50 -4.22 13.94 -0.47
CA ALA A 50 -4.41 14.98 0.54
C ALA A 50 -5.87 15.33 0.76
N GLN A 51 -6.20 15.67 2.00
CA GLN A 51 -7.49 16.24 2.39
C GLN A 51 -7.29 17.66 2.95
N TYR A 52 -8.26 18.53 2.69
CA TYR A 52 -8.26 19.95 3.02
C TYR A 52 -9.55 20.33 3.76
N ASP A 53 -9.48 21.33 4.62
CA ASP A 53 -10.61 21.88 5.42
C ASP A 53 -11.56 22.78 4.60
N GLY A 54 -11.75 22.47 3.32
CA GLY A 54 -12.50 23.28 2.37
C GLY A 54 -11.77 23.45 1.03
N HIS A 55 -12.41 24.17 0.10
CA HIS A 55 -11.89 24.37 -1.26
C HIS A 55 -10.51 25.06 -1.30
N VAL A 56 -10.29 26.01 -0.39
CA VAL A 56 -9.04 26.78 -0.21
C VAL A 56 -8.53 26.66 1.24
N GLY A 57 -8.99 25.63 1.95
CA GLY A 57 -8.67 25.43 3.37
C GLY A 57 -7.26 24.89 3.60
N GLU A 58 -6.87 24.81 4.86
CA GLU A 58 -5.61 24.18 5.25
C GLU A 58 -5.64 22.66 5.00
N ARG A 59 -4.46 22.08 4.80
CA ARG A 59 -4.32 20.64 4.58
C ARG A 59 -4.51 19.89 5.89
N LEU A 60 -5.63 19.17 6.01
CA LEU A 60 -5.96 18.36 7.18
C LEU A 60 -5.04 17.16 7.31
N TRP A 61 -4.75 16.44 6.22
CA TRP A 61 -3.72 15.40 6.21
C TRP A 61 -3.19 15.15 4.81
N ALA A 62 -2.03 14.48 4.74
CA ALA A 62 -1.44 14.07 3.48
C ALA A 62 -0.78 12.68 3.60
N ALA A 63 -0.77 11.97 2.49
CA ALA A 63 0.07 10.82 2.25
C ALA A 63 0.88 11.04 0.96
N THR A 64 2.15 10.70 0.99
CA THR A 64 2.98 10.55 -0.21
C THR A 64 3.41 9.10 -0.34
N LEU A 65 3.33 8.57 -1.56
CA LEU A 65 3.61 7.16 -1.83
C LEU A 65 4.64 7.07 -2.94
N THR A 66 5.61 6.18 -2.78
CA THR A 66 6.66 5.95 -3.77
C THR A 66 6.15 5.11 -4.95
N PRO A 67 6.91 5.02 -6.05
CA PRO A 67 6.73 3.94 -7.02
C PRO A 67 6.71 2.58 -6.31
N HIS A 68 5.99 1.62 -6.90
CA HIS A 68 5.85 0.24 -6.42
C HIS A 68 5.03 0.03 -5.13
N THR A 69 4.42 1.06 -4.55
CA THR A 69 3.47 0.82 -3.45
C THR A 69 2.37 -0.16 -3.90
N PRO A 70 2.10 -1.23 -3.14
CA PRO A 70 1.06 -2.20 -3.45
C PRO A 70 -0.29 -1.52 -3.70
N VAL A 71 -0.96 -1.94 -4.78
CA VAL A 71 -2.24 -1.35 -5.21
C VAL A 71 -3.28 -1.37 -4.10
N ALA A 72 -3.37 -2.45 -3.32
CA ALA A 72 -4.32 -2.52 -2.21
C ALA A 72 -4.08 -1.47 -1.12
N LEU A 73 -2.83 -1.03 -0.89
CA LEU A 73 -2.54 0.07 0.04
C LEU A 73 -2.92 1.43 -0.53
N ILE A 74 -2.73 1.61 -1.84
CA ILE A 74 -3.22 2.80 -2.55
C ILE A 74 -4.75 2.86 -2.43
N ASP A 75 -5.44 1.74 -2.67
CA ASP A 75 -6.90 1.64 -2.57
C ASP A 75 -7.39 1.92 -1.16
N ALA A 76 -6.71 1.37 -0.16
CA ALA A 76 -7.02 1.64 1.25
C ALA A 76 -6.90 3.13 1.58
N ALA A 77 -5.82 3.79 1.15
CA ALA A 77 -5.66 5.23 1.35
C ALA A 77 -6.76 6.05 0.63
N LEU A 78 -7.12 5.66 -0.59
CA LEU A 78 -8.15 6.33 -1.38
C LEU A 78 -9.57 6.11 -0.82
N GLN A 79 -9.86 4.94 -0.23
CA GLN A 79 -11.16 4.66 0.39
C GLN A 79 -11.40 5.57 1.58
N GLU A 80 -10.38 5.87 2.37
CA GLU A 80 -10.49 6.77 3.54
C GLU A 80 -10.83 8.21 3.16
N LEU A 81 -10.42 8.69 1.97
CA LEU A 81 -10.85 10.00 1.46
C LEU A 81 -12.34 10.08 1.14
N THR A 82 -13.02 8.93 1.10
CA THR A 82 -14.39 8.84 0.61
C THR A 82 -15.38 8.28 1.63
N ALA A 83 -14.88 7.99 2.84
CA ALA A 83 -15.69 7.62 3.99
C ALA A 83 -16.26 8.90 4.64
N PRO A 84 -17.47 8.84 5.25
CA PRO A 84 -18.05 9.98 5.95
C PRO A 84 -17.13 10.52 7.05
N PRO A 85 -17.22 11.83 7.40
CA PRO A 85 -16.32 12.48 8.34
C PRO A 85 -16.31 11.77 9.70
N PHE A 86 -15.11 11.68 10.26
CA PHE A 86 -14.74 10.73 11.29
C PHE A 86 -15.39 10.99 12.66
N GLY A 87 -15.85 9.91 13.31
CA GLY A 87 -16.13 9.87 14.75
C GLY A 87 -15.02 9.18 15.54
N GLY A 88 -14.48 9.89 16.55
CA GLY A 88 -13.82 9.39 17.76
C GLY A 88 -12.37 8.87 17.66
N PRO A 89 -11.53 9.13 18.69
CA PRO A 89 -10.15 8.62 18.75
C PRO A 89 -10.17 7.10 18.97
N ALA A 90 -9.67 6.34 18.00
CA ALA A 90 -9.32 4.95 18.20
C ALA A 90 -7.81 4.90 18.35
N ASN A 91 -7.28 4.33 19.44
CA ASN A 91 -5.82 4.27 19.61
C ASN A 91 -5.21 3.41 18.48
N PRO A 92 -4.38 3.96 17.56
CA PRO A 92 -3.90 3.24 16.39
C PRO A 92 -3.00 2.08 16.80
N THR A 93 -2.31 2.23 17.93
CA THR A 93 -1.47 1.17 18.51
C THR A 93 -2.28 -0.02 19.00
N GLU A 94 -3.53 0.18 19.41
CA GLU A 94 -4.41 -0.91 19.84
C GLU A 94 -4.87 -1.76 18.66
N ASN A 95 -5.17 -1.13 17.53
CA ASN A 95 -5.51 -1.84 16.29
C ASN A 95 -4.31 -2.62 15.74
N LEU A 96 -3.11 -2.02 15.80
CA LEU A 96 -1.85 -2.70 15.43
C LEU A 96 -1.61 -3.92 16.32
N ARG A 97 -1.74 -3.78 17.64
CA ARG A 97 -1.62 -4.90 18.60
C ARG A 97 -2.65 -6.00 18.33
N ARG A 98 -3.91 -5.64 18.10
CA ARG A 98 -4.98 -6.60 17.77
C ARG A 98 -4.71 -7.34 16.47
N ALA A 99 -4.10 -6.67 15.50
CA ALA A 99 -3.65 -7.26 14.24
C ALA A 99 -2.35 -8.09 14.38
N GLY A 100 -1.82 -8.25 15.59
CA GLY A 100 -0.62 -9.06 15.87
C GLY A 100 0.70 -8.36 15.53
N TRP A 101 0.70 -7.04 15.31
CA TRP A 101 1.92 -6.30 15.06
C TRP A 101 2.78 -6.22 16.32
N HIS A 102 4.08 -6.38 16.14
CA HIS A 102 5.07 -6.31 17.21
C HIS A 102 5.59 -4.88 17.30
N THR A 103 5.69 -4.33 18.51
CA THR A 103 6.17 -2.96 18.71
C THR A 103 7.55 -2.95 19.33
N GLU A 104 8.44 -2.12 18.82
CA GLU A 104 9.71 -1.77 19.43
C GLU A 104 9.70 -0.25 19.69
N ASN A 105 9.96 0.13 20.94
CA ASN A 105 10.03 1.53 21.34
C ASN A 105 11.49 1.91 21.54
N HIS A 106 11.92 2.94 20.82
CA HIS A 106 13.21 3.58 20.98
C HIS A 106 13.02 4.93 21.68
N LEU A 107 14.12 5.57 22.08
CA LEU A 107 14.07 6.85 22.80
C LEU A 107 13.49 7.99 21.93
N ASP A 108 13.69 7.90 20.63
CA ASP A 108 13.43 8.94 19.63
C ASP A 108 12.40 8.50 18.57
N HIS A 109 12.02 7.23 18.52
CA HIS A 109 11.03 6.73 17.57
C HIS A 109 10.38 5.43 18.06
N SER A 110 9.27 5.06 17.44
CA SER A 110 8.63 3.75 17.67
C SER A 110 8.47 3.04 16.34
N THR A 111 8.71 1.75 16.31
CA THR A 111 8.46 0.90 15.15
C THR A 111 7.41 -0.16 15.49
N TRP A 112 6.61 -0.51 14.49
CA TRP A 112 5.69 -1.62 14.53
C TRP A 112 5.95 -2.48 13.31
N THR A 113 6.14 -3.77 13.53
CA THR A 113 6.44 -4.74 12.48
C THR A 113 5.25 -5.68 12.33
N SER A 114 4.84 -5.92 11.09
CA SER A 114 3.74 -6.83 10.76
C SER A 114 4.00 -8.25 11.28
N PRO A 115 2.97 -9.08 11.49
CA PRO A 115 3.13 -10.45 12.01
C PRO A 115 4.10 -11.32 11.20
N ASP A 116 4.15 -11.11 9.89
CA ASP A 116 5.02 -11.79 8.92
C ASP A 116 6.39 -11.12 8.75
N ARG A 117 6.62 -9.98 9.42
CA ARG A 117 7.86 -9.19 9.40
C ARG A 117 8.27 -8.66 8.03
N THR A 118 7.32 -8.51 7.12
CA THR A 118 7.58 -7.98 5.77
C THR A 118 7.36 -6.48 5.66
N ILE A 119 6.59 -5.90 6.58
CA ILE A 119 6.17 -4.50 6.56
C ILE A 119 6.41 -3.87 7.92
N THR A 120 6.95 -2.66 7.90
CA THR A 120 7.23 -1.89 9.10
C THR A 120 6.54 -0.54 9.01
N LEU A 121 5.91 -0.14 10.11
CA LEU A 121 5.41 1.20 10.37
C LEU A 121 6.35 1.86 11.37
N ALA A 122 6.96 2.97 11.01
CA ALA A 122 7.78 3.79 11.90
C ALA A 122 7.05 5.08 12.24
N ARG A 123 7.18 5.52 13.49
CA ARG A 123 6.73 6.84 13.97
C ARG A 123 7.92 7.64 14.45
N SER A 124 8.14 8.80 13.84
CA SER A 124 9.17 9.76 14.23
C SER A 124 8.50 11.05 14.72
N PRO A 125 8.72 11.47 15.97
CA PRO A 125 8.00 12.60 16.58
C PRO A 125 8.35 13.96 15.96
N ASP A 126 9.58 14.12 15.45
CA ASP A 126 10.18 15.40 15.04
C ASP A 126 10.06 15.72 13.55
N THR A 127 9.30 14.94 12.78
CA THR A 127 9.18 15.12 11.33
C THR A 127 7.76 15.50 10.92
N THR A 128 7.64 16.26 9.82
CA THR A 128 6.35 16.58 9.21
C THR A 128 5.62 15.30 8.75
N ASP A 129 6.38 14.32 8.27
CA ASP A 129 5.94 12.97 7.93
C ASP A 129 6.08 12.04 9.13
N ARG A 130 5.30 12.31 10.18
CA ARG A 130 5.38 11.61 11.46
C ARG A 130 5.29 10.10 11.35
N TRP A 131 4.63 9.56 10.33
CA TRP A 131 4.46 8.12 10.14
C TRP A 131 4.98 7.67 8.79
N THR A 132 5.78 6.61 8.78
CA THR A 132 6.29 6.00 7.54
C THR A 132 5.99 4.51 7.56
N LEU A 133 5.15 4.05 6.63
CA LEU A 133 4.89 2.64 6.37
C LEU A 133 5.72 2.20 5.17
N TYR A 134 6.51 1.14 5.28
CA TYR A 134 7.38 0.69 4.20
C TYR A 134 7.48 -0.83 4.14
N GLY A 135 7.73 -1.34 2.94
CA GLY A 135 8.09 -2.73 2.70
C GLY A 135 9.53 -2.84 2.20
N GLY A 136 10.31 -3.73 2.79
CA GLY A 136 11.75 -3.89 2.54
C GLY A 136 12.55 -3.98 3.85
N ASP A 137 13.87 -4.09 3.73
CA ASP A 137 14.75 -4.35 4.89
C ASP A 137 14.90 -3.16 5.85
N SER A 138 14.82 -1.93 5.33
CA SER A 138 14.98 -0.70 6.12
C SER A 138 14.27 0.47 5.41
N PRO A 139 13.99 1.60 6.10
CA PRO A 139 13.35 2.75 5.46
C PRO A 139 14.20 3.34 4.32
N ASP A 140 15.54 3.30 4.44
CA ASP A 140 16.47 3.77 3.40
C ASP A 140 16.60 2.81 2.21
N GLN A 141 16.25 1.54 2.41
CA GLN A 141 16.28 0.49 1.39
C GLN A 141 14.89 -0.03 1.05
N ALA A 142 13.86 0.74 1.35
CA ALA A 142 12.48 0.37 1.10
C ALA A 142 12.25 0.14 -0.40
N VAL A 143 11.58 -0.97 -0.71
CA VAL A 143 11.10 -1.26 -2.06
C VAL A 143 9.93 -0.33 -2.40
N TRP A 144 9.15 0.03 -1.38
CA TRP A 144 8.12 1.05 -1.44
C TRP A 144 7.92 1.69 -0.06
N ALA A 145 7.48 2.93 -0.02
CA ALA A 145 7.13 3.64 1.20
C ALA A 145 5.86 4.49 1.04
N ILE A 146 5.14 4.65 2.14
CA ILE A 146 4.02 5.56 2.33
C ILE A 146 4.39 6.45 3.52
N ARG A 147 4.53 7.75 3.27
CA ARG A 147 4.81 8.77 4.28
C ARG A 147 3.53 9.54 4.57
N LEU A 148 3.14 9.60 5.83
CA LEU A 148 1.89 10.23 6.28
C LEU A 148 2.21 11.40 7.20
N SER A 149 1.44 12.48 7.05
CA SER A 149 1.58 13.67 7.89
C SER A 149 1.29 13.39 9.36
N ALA A 150 1.78 14.26 10.25
CA ALA A 150 1.51 14.20 11.69
C ALA A 150 0.01 14.27 12.06
N SER A 151 -0.80 14.84 11.19
CA SER A 151 -2.24 15.04 11.34
C SER A 151 -3.09 13.91 10.76
N VAL A 152 -2.48 12.83 10.27
CA VAL A 152 -3.21 11.65 9.79
C VAL A 152 -4.09 11.08 10.90
N SER A 153 -5.32 10.71 10.58
CA SER A 153 -6.24 10.13 11.55
C SER A 153 -5.84 8.70 11.91
N ASP A 154 -6.13 8.29 13.14
CA ASP A 154 -5.85 6.93 13.60
C ASP A 154 -6.58 5.84 12.80
N LYS A 155 -7.74 6.20 12.22
CA LYS A 155 -8.50 5.31 11.34
C LYS A 155 -7.78 5.04 10.02
N VAL A 156 -7.16 6.06 9.42
CA VAL A 156 -6.33 5.90 8.23
C VAL A 156 -5.14 4.99 8.54
N LEU A 157 -4.45 5.23 9.66
CA LEU A 157 -3.36 4.38 10.12
C LEU A 157 -3.81 2.93 10.34
N ALA A 158 -4.91 2.73 11.04
CA ALA A 158 -5.47 1.40 11.32
C ALA A 158 -5.93 0.68 10.05
N ARG A 159 -6.53 1.40 9.09
CA ARG A 159 -6.96 0.84 7.81
C ARG A 159 -5.78 0.41 6.97
N LEU A 160 -4.76 1.26 6.84
CA LEU A 160 -3.52 0.92 6.13
C LEU A 160 -2.86 -0.30 6.77
N ALA A 161 -2.71 -0.29 8.09
CA ALA A 161 -2.14 -1.40 8.84
C ALA A 161 -2.95 -2.70 8.69
N GLY A 162 -4.28 -2.65 8.78
CA GLY A 162 -5.13 -3.82 8.58
C GLY A 162 -5.09 -4.36 7.15
N THR A 163 -4.88 -3.48 6.16
CA THR A 163 -4.75 -3.87 4.75
C THR A 163 -3.47 -4.68 4.51
N THR A 164 -2.39 -4.40 5.25
CA THR A 164 -1.13 -5.16 5.12
C THR A 164 -1.29 -6.66 5.40
N VAL A 165 -2.19 -7.02 6.33
CA VAL A 165 -2.46 -8.41 6.73
C VAL A 165 -3.00 -9.23 5.54
N GLY A 166 -3.58 -8.57 4.53
CA GLY A 166 -4.11 -9.19 3.32
C GLY A 166 -3.20 -9.10 2.08
N LEU A 167 -1.98 -8.56 2.19
CA LEU A 167 -1.05 -8.41 1.05
C LEU A 167 -0.29 -9.70 0.69
N LEU A 168 -0.48 -10.78 1.45
CA LEU A 168 0.03 -12.09 1.10
C LEU A 168 -0.66 -12.61 -0.17
N PRO A 169 0.07 -13.20 -1.15
CA PRO A 169 -0.54 -14.27 -1.93
C PRO A 169 -0.94 -15.39 -0.95
N PRO A 170 -2.09 -16.08 -1.15
CA PRO A 170 -2.36 -17.29 -0.38
C PRO A 170 -1.14 -18.21 -0.54
N THR A 171 -0.60 -18.71 0.58
CA THR A 171 0.44 -19.73 0.57
C THR A 171 0.10 -20.73 -0.53
N PRO A 172 0.92 -20.92 -1.58
CA PRO A 172 0.63 -21.93 -2.57
C PRO A 172 0.55 -23.24 -1.81
N ALA A 173 -0.64 -23.84 -1.79
CA ALA A 173 -0.83 -25.18 -1.25
C ALA A 173 0.28 -26.05 -1.84
N PRO A 174 0.95 -26.90 -1.03
CA PRO A 174 2.02 -27.75 -1.53
C PRO A 174 1.51 -28.45 -2.78
N ALA A 175 2.15 -28.17 -3.92
CA ALA A 175 1.73 -28.73 -5.19
C ALA A 175 1.60 -30.25 -5.01
N PRO A 176 0.48 -30.88 -5.42
CA PRO A 176 0.37 -32.32 -5.36
C PRO A 176 1.56 -32.90 -6.11
N ARG A 177 2.33 -33.71 -5.39
CA ARG A 177 3.51 -34.41 -5.91
C ARG A 177 3.09 -35.07 -7.23
N PRO A 178 3.79 -34.84 -8.36
CA PRO A 178 3.43 -35.48 -9.61
C PRO A 178 3.40 -36.99 -9.38
N THR A 179 2.27 -37.59 -9.72
CA THR A 179 2.11 -39.05 -9.69
C THR A 179 3.17 -39.63 -10.63
N PRO A 180 3.93 -40.67 -10.23
CA PRO A 180 4.89 -41.30 -11.13
C PRO A 180 4.18 -41.73 -12.40
N LEU A 181 4.70 -41.29 -13.55
CA LEU A 181 4.21 -41.75 -14.85
C LEU A 181 4.34 -43.28 -14.93
N PRO A 182 3.32 -44.00 -15.43
CA PRO A 182 3.46 -45.43 -15.66
C PRO A 182 4.59 -45.68 -16.67
N PRO A 183 5.42 -46.72 -16.47
CA PRO A 183 6.51 -47.04 -17.39
C PRO A 183 5.95 -47.33 -18.78
N LEU A 184 6.55 -46.72 -19.80
CA LEU A 184 6.25 -46.99 -21.20
C LEU A 184 6.46 -48.49 -21.51
N PRO A 185 5.58 -49.11 -22.32
CA PRO A 185 5.75 -50.51 -22.70
C PRO A 185 7.06 -50.69 -23.49
N ALA A 186 7.86 -51.67 -23.06
CA ALA A 186 9.12 -52.00 -23.70
C ALA A 186 8.88 -52.43 -25.16
N THR A 187 9.51 -51.73 -26.10
CA THR A 187 9.61 -52.17 -27.49
C THR A 187 10.33 -53.52 -27.55
N THR A 188 9.61 -54.55 -27.96
CA THR A 188 10.15 -55.89 -28.16
C THR A 188 11.19 -55.86 -29.31
N PRO A 189 12.38 -56.48 -29.17
CA PRO A 189 13.34 -56.54 -30.25
C PRO A 189 12.79 -57.40 -31.39
N ARG A 190 12.78 -56.87 -32.61
CA ARG A 190 12.47 -57.63 -33.82
C ARG A 190 13.62 -58.61 -34.10
N PRO A 191 13.35 -59.91 -34.32
CA PRO A 191 14.40 -60.86 -34.68
C PRO A 191 14.99 -60.51 -36.05
N ARG A 192 16.32 -60.40 -36.11
CA ARG A 192 17.07 -60.35 -37.37
C ARG A 192 17.12 -61.75 -37.96
N THR A 193 16.56 -61.92 -39.15
CA THR A 193 16.71 -63.14 -39.93
C THR A 193 17.76 -62.91 -41.01
N ARG A 194 18.78 -63.78 -40.96
CA ARG A 194 19.78 -64.17 -41.96
C ARG A 194 21.01 -63.28 -42.16
#